data_AF-A0A4R2C7D2-F1
#
_entry.id   AF-A0A4R2C7D2-F1
#
_cell.length_a   1.000
_cell.length_b   1.000
_cell.length_c   1.000
_cell.angle_alpha   90.00
_cell.angle_beta   90.00
_cell.angle_gamma   90.00
#
_symmetry.space_group_name_H-M   'P 1'
#
loop_
_entity.id
_entity.type
_entity.pdbx_description
1 polymer ?
#
loop_
_entity_poly.entity_id
_entity_poly.type
_entity_poly.pdbx_seq_one_letter_code
_entity_poly.pdbx_strand_id
1 'polypeptide(L)'
;AGVKRTLLDTGEDRRTLTKAGNEHLLDTEGSHVRSFRWQDVVVFEWHGWAVVVASPGVEDDEDADNRSAGILSAVQEYLNGQAPVVNEVLDWRWQNGQMHVWVAGCHNHPTMKPHDVWTRIGLLAPGSYGVLHSIYHGVDRDWSRRVLRRGAVQVEVEENLSPHVGQVEDPEPGAG
;
A
#
# COMPACT_ATOMS: atom_id res chain seq x y z
N ALA A 1 -22.80 -23.41 58.29
CA ALA A 1 -23.42 -23.25 56.96
C ALA A 1 -23.78 -21.78 56.78
N GLY A 2 -23.10 -21.07 55.88
CA GLY A 2 -23.28 -19.64 55.72
C GLY A 2 -22.79 -19.17 54.35
N VAL A 3 -23.73 -18.64 53.57
CA VAL A 3 -23.48 -17.89 52.33
C VAL A 3 -22.72 -16.60 52.67
N LYS A 4 -21.68 -16.26 51.91
CA LYS A 4 -21.14 -14.88 51.84
C LYS A 4 -20.78 -14.49 50.41
N ARG A 5 -21.09 -13.22 50.13
CA ARG A 5 -21.06 -12.48 48.87
C ARG A 5 -19.63 -12.07 48.44
N THR A 6 -19.49 -11.91 47.12
CA THR A 6 -18.78 -10.91 46.29
C THR A 6 -17.56 -10.16 46.86
N LEU A 7 -16.48 -10.06 46.07
CA LEU A 7 -15.59 -8.90 45.87
C LEU A 7 -14.74 -9.19 44.61
N LEU A 8 -15.11 -8.64 43.45
CA LEU A 8 -14.51 -7.44 42.84
C LEU A 8 -12.98 -7.51 42.68
N ASP A 9 -12.61 -7.82 41.44
CA ASP A 9 -11.58 -7.19 40.62
C ASP A 9 -10.73 -6.13 41.34
N THR A 10 -9.47 -6.51 41.59
CA THR A 10 -8.32 -5.62 41.61
C THR A 10 -7.10 -6.49 41.32
N GLY A 11 -7.01 -7.00 40.10
CA GLY A 11 -5.80 -7.67 39.62
C GLY A 11 -4.69 -6.65 39.42
N GLU A 12 -4.02 -6.27 40.50
CA GLU A 12 -2.81 -5.46 40.47
C GLU A 12 -1.80 -6.05 39.49
N ASP A 13 -1.59 -5.30 38.42
CA ASP A 13 -0.58 -5.43 37.38
C ASP A 13 0.83 -5.40 38.01
N ARG A 14 1.27 -6.53 38.56
CA ARG A 14 2.67 -6.71 39.00
C ARG A 14 3.53 -7.02 37.78
N ARG A 15 3.89 -5.96 37.06
CA ARG A 15 4.96 -5.98 36.05
C ARG A 15 6.29 -6.25 36.75
N THR A 16 6.77 -7.48 36.66
CA THR A 16 8.17 -7.78 36.96
C THR A 16 8.97 -7.45 35.71
N LEU A 17 9.57 -6.26 35.67
CA LEU A 17 10.54 -5.85 34.66
C LEU A 17 11.80 -6.72 34.81
N THR A 18 11.88 -7.79 34.04
CA THR A 18 13.14 -8.48 33.78
C THR A 18 13.67 -8.05 32.43
N LYS A 19 14.89 -7.54 32.45
CA LYS A 19 15.69 -6.99 31.36
C LYS A 19 15.90 -8.02 30.22
N ALA A 20 14.92 -8.12 29.33
CA ALA A 20 15.03 -8.57 27.95
C ALA A 20 13.68 -8.26 27.30
N GLY A 21 13.65 -7.35 26.33
CA GLY A 21 12.44 -6.82 25.69
C GLY A 21 11.70 -7.85 24.85
N ASN A 22 11.08 -8.83 25.52
CA ASN A 22 10.11 -9.74 24.93
C ASN A 22 8.79 -9.53 25.67
N GLU A 23 7.83 -8.85 25.03
CA GLU A 23 6.44 -8.94 25.45
C GLU A 23 5.92 -10.34 25.12
N HIS A 24 5.96 -11.23 26.10
CA HIS A 24 5.22 -12.48 26.03
C HIS A 24 3.76 -12.19 26.36
N LEU A 25 2.93 -12.06 25.32
CA LEU A 25 1.49 -12.29 25.44
C LEU A 25 1.29 -13.78 25.75
N LEU A 26 1.22 -14.10 27.04
CA LEU A 26 0.82 -15.42 27.52
C LEU A 26 -0.71 -15.48 27.44
N ASP A 27 -1.24 -16.16 26.42
CA ASP A 27 -2.51 -16.85 26.65
C ASP A 27 -2.24 -18.07 27.54
N THR A 28 -3.23 -18.45 28.33
CA THR A 28 -3.12 -19.48 29.36
C THR A 28 -3.04 -20.92 28.83
N GLU A 29 -2.82 -21.15 27.53
CA GLU A 29 -2.91 -22.47 26.92
C GLU A 29 -1.69 -22.84 26.05
N GLY A 30 -0.47 -22.60 26.54
CA GLY A 30 0.72 -23.43 26.22
C GLY A 30 1.14 -23.57 24.75
N SER A 31 0.57 -22.79 23.83
CA SER A 31 0.94 -22.80 22.42
C SER A 31 2.10 -21.85 22.18
N HIS A 32 3.20 -22.36 21.61
CA HIS A 32 4.34 -21.54 21.24
C HIS A 32 3.91 -20.55 20.14
N VAL A 33 3.69 -19.29 20.49
CA VAL A 33 3.61 -18.21 19.50
C VAL A 33 5.01 -18.06 18.91
N ARG A 34 5.21 -18.55 17.69
CA ARG A 34 6.44 -18.29 16.94
C ARG A 34 6.56 -16.77 16.78
N SER A 35 7.61 -16.18 17.32
CA SER A 35 7.97 -14.79 17.04
C SER A 35 8.16 -14.64 15.53
N PHE A 36 7.21 -14.00 14.86
CA PHE A 36 7.34 -13.68 13.44
C PHE A 36 8.19 -12.42 13.33
N ARG A 37 9.41 -12.55 12.81
CA ARG A 37 10.16 -11.38 12.36
C ARG A 37 9.70 -11.04 10.96
N TRP A 38 9.17 -9.83 10.76
CA TRP A 38 8.84 -9.31 9.43
C TRP A 38 10.03 -9.36 8.46
N GLN A 39 11.26 -9.36 9.01
CA GLN A 39 12.52 -9.46 8.27
C GLN A 39 12.70 -10.77 7.48
N ASP A 40 11.93 -11.83 7.79
CA ASP A 40 12.02 -13.12 7.10
C ASP A 40 10.89 -13.35 6.07
N VAL A 41 10.01 -12.35 5.86
CA VAL A 41 8.84 -12.50 4.98
C VAL A 41 9.10 -11.84 3.63
N VAL A 42 9.08 -12.65 2.58
CA VAL A 42 9.21 -12.20 1.19
C VAL A 42 7.85 -11.73 0.69
N VAL A 43 7.70 -10.43 0.45
CA VAL A 43 6.41 -9.78 0.16
C VAL A 43 6.56 -8.67 -0.87
N PHE A 44 5.69 -8.64 -1.87
CA PHE A 44 5.59 -7.57 -2.83
C PHE A 44 4.52 -6.56 -2.40
N GLU A 45 4.97 -5.34 -2.12
CA GLU A 45 4.12 -4.22 -1.69
C GLU A 45 4.06 -3.16 -2.78
N TRP A 46 2.90 -2.52 -2.93
CA TRP A 46 2.75 -1.35 -3.80
C TRP A 46 1.66 -0.40 -3.29
N HIS A 47 1.80 0.87 -3.67
CA HIS A 47 0.77 1.88 -3.49
C HIS A 47 1.00 3.04 -4.46
N GLY A 48 -0.08 3.71 -4.88
CA GLY A 48 0.03 4.79 -5.85
C GLY A 48 -1.27 5.50 -6.13
N TRP A 49 -1.17 6.60 -6.87
CA TRP A 49 -2.31 7.38 -7.32
C TRP A 49 -2.07 7.94 -8.72
N ALA A 50 -3.14 8.10 -9.50
CA ALA A 50 -3.11 8.77 -10.79
C ALA A 50 -4.34 9.65 -10.99
N VAL A 51 -4.17 10.72 -11.74
CA VAL A 51 -5.25 11.51 -12.33
C VAL A 51 -5.30 11.18 -13.81
N VAL A 52 -6.48 10.78 -14.28
CA VAL A 52 -6.72 10.38 -15.66
C VAL A 52 -7.13 11.61 -16.45
N VAL A 53 -6.34 11.92 -17.48
CA VAL A 53 -6.59 13.04 -18.40
C VAL A 53 -6.44 12.51 -19.81
N ALA A 54 -7.46 12.71 -20.65
CA ALA A 54 -7.52 12.10 -21.97
C ALA A 54 -6.31 12.49 -22.85
N SER A 55 -6.03 13.79 -22.98
CA SER A 55 -4.99 14.33 -23.84
C SER A 55 -4.06 15.27 -23.05
N PRO A 56 -2.74 15.30 -23.33
CA PRO A 56 -1.80 16.23 -22.70
C PRO A 56 -1.90 17.65 -23.25
N GLY A 57 -2.67 17.86 -24.33
CA GLY A 57 -2.91 19.15 -24.96
C GLY A 57 -4.34 19.65 -24.72
N VAL A 58 -4.55 20.93 -25.01
CA VAL A 58 -5.90 21.50 -25.10
C VAL A 58 -6.42 21.26 -26.51
N GLU A 59 -7.55 20.59 -26.61
CA GLU A 59 -8.30 20.38 -27.85
C GLU A 59 -9.58 21.22 -27.74
N ASP A 60 -9.83 22.08 -28.73
CA ASP A 60 -10.96 23.05 -28.73
C ASP A 60 -11.75 22.95 -30.04
N ASP A 61 -11.82 21.75 -30.61
CA ASP A 61 -12.72 21.45 -31.72
C ASP A 61 -14.02 20.83 -31.20
N GLU A 62 -15.07 20.85 -32.05
CA GLU A 62 -16.43 20.43 -31.69
C GLU A 62 -16.51 18.96 -31.20
N ASP A 63 -15.52 18.12 -31.53
CA ASP A 63 -15.48 16.71 -31.16
C ASP A 63 -14.57 16.40 -29.96
N ALA A 64 -13.85 17.39 -29.41
CA ALA A 64 -12.87 17.21 -28.35
C ALA A 64 -13.47 16.58 -27.08
N ASP A 65 -14.67 17.03 -26.70
CA ASP A 65 -15.39 16.50 -25.53
C ASP A 65 -15.81 15.03 -25.75
N ASN A 66 -16.29 14.70 -26.95
CA ASN A 66 -16.69 13.33 -27.30
C ASN A 66 -15.50 12.37 -27.29
N ARG A 67 -14.36 12.79 -27.83
CA ARG A 67 -13.12 11.98 -27.79
C ARG A 67 -12.64 11.80 -26.35
N SER A 68 -12.64 12.87 -25.56
CA SER A 68 -12.26 12.83 -24.16
C SER A 68 -13.15 11.89 -23.34
N ALA A 69 -14.48 11.98 -23.53
CA ALA A 69 -15.43 11.08 -22.89
C ALA A 69 -15.22 9.62 -23.30
N GLY A 70 -14.95 9.35 -24.58
CA GLY A 70 -14.63 8.01 -25.08
C GLY A 70 -13.40 7.41 -24.43
N ILE A 71 -12.33 8.20 -24.29
CA ILE A 71 -11.09 7.78 -23.61
C ILE A 71 -11.33 7.49 -22.13
N LEU A 72 -12.03 8.38 -21.42
CA LEU A 72 -12.32 8.20 -20.00
C LEU A 72 -13.20 6.97 -19.75
N SER A 73 -14.16 6.72 -20.64
CA SER A 73 -14.98 5.50 -20.62
C SER A 73 -14.13 4.24 -20.82
N ALA A 74 -13.19 4.25 -21.77
CA ALA A 74 -12.29 3.11 -22.01
C ALA A 74 -11.37 2.83 -20.81
N VAL A 75 -10.87 3.86 -20.13
CA VAL A 75 -10.10 3.70 -18.88
C VAL A 75 -10.99 3.11 -17.79
N GLN A 76 -12.20 3.64 -17.61
CA GLN A 76 -13.16 3.14 -16.63
C GLN A 76 -13.49 1.66 -16.85
N GLU A 77 -13.78 1.26 -18.10
CA GLU A 77 -14.06 -0.14 -18.46
C GLU A 77 -12.87 -1.04 -18.12
N TYR A 78 -11.66 -0.62 -18.49
CA TYR A 78 -10.44 -1.36 -18.16
C TYR A 78 -10.27 -1.54 -16.65
N LEU A 79 -10.43 -0.47 -15.86
CA LEU A 79 -10.28 -0.50 -14.40
C LEU A 79 -11.34 -1.39 -13.73
N ASN A 80 -12.60 -1.33 -14.18
CA ASN A 80 -13.67 -2.20 -13.68
C ASN A 80 -13.42 -3.68 -14.01
N GLY A 81 -12.69 -3.98 -15.08
CA GLY A 81 -12.25 -5.33 -15.42
C GLY A 81 -11.13 -5.87 -14.52
N GLN A 82 -10.46 -5.02 -13.74
CA GLN A 82 -9.38 -5.42 -12.82
C GLN A 82 -9.94 -5.75 -11.43
N ALA A 83 -10.69 -6.85 -11.30
CA ALA A 83 -11.22 -7.26 -10.00
C ALA A 83 -10.09 -7.33 -8.93
N PRO A 84 -10.16 -6.57 -7.83
CA PRO A 84 -9.18 -6.68 -6.76
C PRO A 84 -9.36 -8.02 -6.04
N VAL A 85 -8.26 -8.63 -5.59
CA VAL A 85 -8.33 -9.73 -4.62
C VAL A 85 -8.36 -9.18 -3.19
N VAL A 86 -8.59 -10.03 -2.20
CA VAL A 86 -8.88 -9.65 -0.80
C VAL A 86 -7.90 -8.63 -0.19
N ASN A 87 -6.64 -8.63 -0.61
CA ASN A 87 -5.58 -7.74 -0.09
C ASN A 87 -5.13 -6.65 -1.07
N GLU A 88 -6.00 -6.27 -2.02
CA GLU A 88 -5.74 -5.19 -2.97
C GLU A 88 -6.81 -4.12 -2.89
N VAL A 89 -6.40 -2.88 -3.13
CA VAL A 89 -7.27 -1.76 -3.42
C VAL A 89 -6.99 -1.31 -4.83
N LEU A 90 -8.05 -1.21 -5.62
CA LEU A 90 -8.11 -0.45 -6.86
C LEU A 90 -9.41 0.34 -6.79
N ASP A 91 -9.30 1.63 -6.46
CA ASP A 91 -10.45 2.52 -6.36
C ASP A 91 -10.31 3.63 -7.41
N TRP A 92 -11.40 3.98 -8.06
CA TRP A 92 -11.44 5.13 -8.95
C TRP A 92 -12.71 5.94 -8.70
N ARG A 93 -12.59 7.28 -8.73
CA ARG A 93 -13.70 8.20 -8.47
C ARG A 93 -13.59 9.45 -9.31
N TRP A 94 -14.73 10.03 -9.63
CA TRP A 94 -14.81 11.39 -10.11
C TRP A 94 -14.65 12.37 -8.95
N GLN A 95 -13.69 13.28 -9.05
CA GLN A 95 -13.44 14.35 -8.09
C GLN A 95 -13.15 15.63 -8.87
N ASN A 96 -13.91 16.70 -8.59
CA ASN A 96 -13.73 18.01 -9.24
C ASN A 96 -13.66 17.94 -10.78
N GLY A 97 -14.47 17.07 -11.40
CA GLY A 97 -14.51 16.90 -12.85
C GLY A 97 -13.38 16.05 -13.44
N GLN A 98 -12.51 15.46 -12.62
CA GLN A 98 -11.43 14.58 -13.06
C GLN A 98 -11.60 13.18 -12.48
N MET A 99 -11.14 12.17 -13.20
CA MET A 99 -11.11 10.80 -12.70
C MET A 99 -9.80 10.58 -11.95
N HIS A 100 -9.90 10.21 -10.68
CA HIS A 100 -8.79 9.86 -9.82
C HIS A 100 -8.77 8.36 -9.59
N VAL A 101 -7.58 7.77 -9.56
CA VAL A 101 -7.34 6.34 -9.35
C VAL A 101 -6.37 6.18 -8.19
N TRP A 102 -6.68 5.26 -7.28
CA TRP A 102 -5.81 4.85 -6.16
C TRP A 102 -5.60 3.36 -6.19
N VAL A 103 -4.35 2.93 -6.00
CA VAL A 103 -3.98 1.53 -5.87
C VAL A 103 -3.19 1.31 -4.59
N ALA A 104 -3.41 0.16 -3.96
CA ALA A 104 -2.56 -0.33 -2.89
C ALA A 104 -2.66 -1.86 -2.82
N GLY A 105 -1.65 -2.52 -2.26
CA GLY A 105 -1.76 -3.91 -1.91
C GLY A 105 -0.43 -4.53 -1.51
N CYS A 106 -0.53 -5.78 -1.07
CA CYS A 106 0.57 -6.48 -0.43
C CYS A 106 0.38 -8.00 -0.62
N HIS A 107 1.30 -8.64 -1.35
CA HIS A 107 1.23 -10.06 -1.72
C HIS A 107 2.49 -10.82 -1.34
N ASN A 108 2.33 -12.10 -0.96
CA ASN A 108 3.48 -12.98 -0.68
C ASN A 108 4.28 -13.38 -1.96
N HIS A 109 3.81 -12.99 -3.14
CA HIS A 109 4.48 -13.21 -4.42
C HIS A 109 4.37 -11.96 -5.31
N PRO A 110 5.38 -11.66 -6.16
CA PRO A 110 5.36 -10.51 -7.03
C PRO A 110 4.25 -10.64 -8.08
N THR A 111 3.62 -9.50 -8.41
CA THR A 111 2.62 -9.39 -9.47
C THR A 111 2.91 -8.17 -10.33
N MET A 112 2.71 -8.31 -11.65
CA MET A 112 2.87 -7.19 -12.59
C MET A 112 1.61 -6.33 -12.70
N LYS A 113 0.48 -6.80 -12.15
CA LYS A 113 -0.84 -6.15 -12.23
C LYS A 113 -0.81 -4.64 -11.94
N PRO A 114 -0.19 -4.12 -10.86
CA PRO A 114 -0.18 -2.67 -10.61
C PRO A 114 0.64 -1.90 -11.65
N HIS A 115 1.71 -2.49 -12.19
CA HIS A 115 2.52 -1.87 -13.25
C HIS A 115 1.77 -1.85 -14.59
N ASP A 116 1.01 -2.91 -14.87
CA ASP A 116 0.17 -3.01 -16.07
C ASP A 116 -0.95 -1.96 -16.05
N VAL A 117 -1.56 -1.72 -14.90
CA VAL A 117 -2.56 -0.64 -14.72
C VAL A 117 -1.96 0.71 -15.10
N TRP A 118 -0.77 1.04 -14.60
CA TRP A 118 -0.09 2.30 -14.92
C TRP A 118 0.21 2.45 -16.41
N THR A 119 0.75 1.39 -17.01
CA THR A 119 1.08 1.35 -18.43
C THR A 119 -0.18 1.52 -19.27
N ARG A 120 -1.27 0.85 -18.89
CA ARG A 120 -2.53 0.90 -19.64
C ARG A 120 -3.21 2.25 -19.53
N ILE A 121 -3.21 2.88 -18.36
CA ILE A 121 -3.71 4.27 -18.21
C ILE A 121 -2.92 5.21 -19.12
N GLY A 122 -1.58 5.13 -19.13
CA GLY A 122 -0.75 5.96 -20.00
C GLY A 122 -1.04 5.78 -21.50
N LEU A 123 -1.28 4.53 -21.93
CA LEU A 123 -1.63 4.23 -23.33
C LEU A 123 -3.01 4.75 -23.73
N LEU A 124 -4.01 4.58 -22.87
CA LEU A 124 -5.40 4.97 -23.17
C LEU A 124 -5.62 6.47 -23.04
N ALA A 125 -5.03 7.09 -22.01
CA ALA A 125 -5.22 8.49 -21.66
C ALA A 125 -3.85 9.18 -21.51
N PRO A 126 -3.19 9.56 -22.62
CA PRO A 126 -1.86 10.12 -22.58
C PRO A 126 -1.71 11.44 -21.81
N GLY A 127 -2.79 12.16 -21.50
CA GLY A 127 -2.72 13.34 -20.62
C GLY A 127 -2.45 13.00 -19.16
N SER A 128 -2.66 11.75 -18.77
CA SER A 128 -2.66 11.30 -17.37
C SER A 128 -1.30 11.49 -16.69
N TYR A 129 -1.34 11.64 -15.38
CA TYR A 129 -0.15 11.74 -14.53
C TYR A 129 -0.37 11.08 -13.18
N GLY A 130 0.70 10.61 -12.56
CA GLY A 130 0.62 9.91 -11.28
C GLY A 130 1.92 9.22 -10.89
N VAL A 131 1.92 8.61 -9.72
CA VAL A 131 3.07 7.87 -9.18
C VAL A 131 2.64 6.53 -8.58
N LEU A 132 3.43 5.50 -8.83
CA LEU A 132 3.26 4.16 -8.26
C LEU A 132 4.56 3.72 -7.61
N HIS A 133 4.52 3.49 -6.31
CA HIS A 133 5.60 2.92 -5.53
C HIS A 133 5.41 1.42 -5.42
N SER A 134 6.50 0.66 -5.53
CA SER A 134 6.50 -0.78 -5.28
C SER A 134 7.85 -1.29 -4.80
N ILE A 135 7.85 -2.31 -3.95
CA ILE A 135 9.06 -2.97 -3.46
C ILE A 135 8.79 -4.48 -3.29
N TYR A 136 9.78 -5.32 -3.59
CA TYR A 136 9.76 -6.72 -3.22
C TYR A 136 10.61 -6.96 -1.97
N HIS A 137 10.01 -6.86 -0.79
CA HIS A 137 10.67 -7.05 0.50
C HIS A 137 11.41 -8.38 0.57
N GLY A 138 12.62 -8.35 1.12
CA GLY A 138 13.53 -9.51 1.19
C GLY A 138 14.28 -9.81 -0.11
N VAL A 139 13.98 -9.10 -1.20
CA VAL A 139 14.65 -9.27 -2.51
C VAL A 139 15.24 -7.95 -3.00
N ASP A 140 14.42 -6.90 -3.06
CA ASP A 140 14.84 -5.56 -3.45
C ASP A 140 15.46 -4.81 -2.26
N ARG A 141 16.44 -3.95 -2.56
CA ARG A 141 17.03 -3.05 -1.57
C ARG A 141 16.29 -1.74 -1.46
N ASP A 142 15.78 -1.24 -2.59
CA ASP A 142 15.20 0.09 -2.71
C ASP A 142 13.79 0.01 -3.28
N TRP A 143 12.97 0.99 -2.92
CA TRP A 143 11.67 1.18 -3.53
C TRP A 143 11.82 1.57 -5.01
N SER A 144 10.98 0.99 -5.86
CA SER A 144 10.81 1.44 -7.24
C SER A 144 9.68 2.45 -7.31
N ARG A 145 9.92 3.63 -7.91
CA ARG A 145 8.90 4.60 -8.28
C ARG A 145 8.65 4.56 -9.78
N ARG A 146 7.39 4.41 -10.17
CA ARG A 146 6.91 4.55 -11.55
C ARG A 146 6.18 5.87 -11.70
N VAL A 147 6.74 6.76 -12.50
CA VAL A 147 6.15 8.08 -12.80
C VAL A 147 5.38 7.98 -14.11
N LEU A 148 4.06 8.14 -14.04
CA LEU A 148 3.21 8.32 -15.20
C LEU A 148 3.22 9.80 -15.58
N ARG A 149 3.60 10.11 -16.83
CA ARG A 149 3.51 11.45 -17.39
C ARG A 149 3.41 11.38 -18.91
N ARG A 150 2.47 12.13 -19.49
CA ARG A 150 2.34 12.29 -20.95
C ARG A 150 2.29 10.95 -21.71
N GLY A 151 1.57 9.97 -21.16
CA GLY A 151 1.39 8.64 -21.72
C GLY A 151 2.58 7.69 -21.59
N ALA A 152 3.69 8.15 -21.00
CA ALA A 152 4.85 7.32 -20.70
C ALA A 152 4.91 6.99 -19.21
N VAL A 153 5.37 5.77 -18.89
CA VAL A 153 5.74 5.37 -17.53
C VAL A 153 7.24 5.27 -17.46
N GLN A 154 7.85 6.03 -16.56
CA GLN A 154 9.28 5.99 -16.29
C GLN A 154 9.53 5.32 -14.96
N VAL A 155 10.55 4.45 -14.91
CA VAL A 155 10.95 3.74 -13.70
C VAL A 155 12.14 4.46 -13.10
N GLU A 156 12.04 4.79 -11.83
CA GLU A 156 13.05 5.47 -11.03
C GLU A 156 13.24 4.71 -9.70
N VAL A 157 14.38 4.94 -9.06
CA VAL A 157 14.58 4.53 -7.66
C VAL A 157 13.94 5.60 -6.77
N GLU A 158 13.18 5.20 -5.75
CA GLU A 158 12.62 6.12 -4.77
C GLU A 158 13.57 6.30 -3.60
N GLU A 159 14.17 7.47 -3.50
CA GLU A 159 15.16 7.80 -2.47
C GLU A 159 14.53 8.26 -1.15
N ASN A 160 13.25 8.68 -1.17
CA ASN A 160 12.59 9.27 0.01
C ASN A 160 11.82 8.24 0.84
N LEU A 161 11.53 7.08 0.28
CA LEU A 161 10.95 5.98 1.04
C LEU A 161 12.09 5.12 1.57
N SER A 162 12.24 5.10 2.90
CA SER A 162 13.09 4.10 3.51
C SER A 162 12.51 2.72 3.21
N PRO A 163 13.29 1.76 2.70
CA PRO A 163 12.93 0.36 2.81
C PRO A 163 12.56 0.09 4.27
N HIS A 164 11.48 -0.65 4.53
CA HIS A 164 11.15 -0.98 5.91
C HIS A 164 12.26 -1.89 6.48
N VAL A 165 13.27 -1.27 7.09
CA VAL A 165 14.27 -1.97 7.88
C VAL A 165 13.67 -2.06 9.27
N GLY A 166 13.25 -3.26 9.69
CA GLY A 166 12.75 -3.50 11.03
C GLY A 166 13.82 -3.36 12.13
N GLN A 167 14.57 -2.26 12.18
CA GLN A 167 15.33 -1.91 13.38
C GLN A 167 14.33 -1.37 14.41
N VAL A 168 13.94 -2.26 15.32
CA VAL A 168 13.32 -1.86 16.58
C VAL A 168 14.44 -1.41 17.52
N GLU A 169 14.23 -0.23 18.09
CA GLU A 169 15.03 0.51 19.09
C GLU A 169 16.18 1.39 18.58
N ASP A 170 16.00 2.71 18.75
CA ASP A 170 17.11 3.64 18.97
C ASP A 170 17.92 3.15 20.18
N PRO A 171 19.27 3.27 20.17
CA PRO A 171 20.07 2.93 21.33
C PRO A 171 19.59 3.75 22.53
N GLU A 172 19.28 3.06 23.64
CA GLU A 172 18.96 3.68 24.93
C GLU A 172 19.99 4.81 25.23
N PRO A 173 19.54 6.04 25.50
CA PRO A 173 20.45 7.12 25.82
C PRO A 173 21.13 6.83 27.15
N GLY A 174 22.37 6.32 27.11
CA GLY A 174 23.22 6.19 28.30
C GLY A 174 24.08 4.95 28.45
N ALA A 175 24.23 4.08 27.45
CA ALA A 175 25.22 2.99 27.52
C ALA A 175 26.60 3.46 27.02
N GLY A 176 27.28 4.27 27.84
CA GLY A 176 28.69 4.66 27.70
C GLY A 176 29.46 4.37 28.98
#